data_AF-A0AAW2M1D7-F1
#
_entry.id   AF-A0AAW2M1D7-F1
#
_cell.length_a   1.000
_cell.length_b   1.000
_cell.length_c   1.000
_cell.angle_alpha   90.00
_cell.angle_beta   90.00
_cell.angle_gamma   90.00
#
_symmetry.space_group_name_H-M   'P 1'
#
loop_
_entity.id
_entity.type
_entity.pdbx_description
1 polymer ?
#
loop_
_entity_poly.entity_id
_entity_poly.type
_entity_poly.pdbx_seq_one_letter_code
_entity_poly.pdbx_strand_id
1 'polypeptide(L)'
;MKGIQNNVLDGILAMTKFARGEKSVRAPGTYPCSYSRCGVLWIQLFSLPATVIEKIHRFCKIFLWNSKRAPAVWEEICHPKKDGGLSIRHIQSWNVALLARVLWNIHRKVDKFGVKWVNEVYLRSVSLWDWQPKKGDSLLLRRLANIQDIVVTAFGSSEAAVQCMMEWSNIKGVEKSKVYVYLRLKLTRQL
;
A
#
# COMPACT_ATOMS: atom_id res chain seq x y z
N MET A 1 -4.71 34.15 3.83
CA MET A 1 -4.98 32.81 4.38
C MET A 1 -6.31 32.82 5.12
N LYS A 2 -7.40 32.33 4.52
CA LYS A 2 -8.64 32.05 5.26
C LYS A 2 -8.73 30.53 5.38
N GLY A 3 -8.41 30.02 6.56
CA GLY A 3 -8.62 28.62 6.90
C GLY A 3 -10.09 28.25 6.73
N ILE A 4 -10.35 26.95 6.55
CA ILE A 4 -11.69 26.36 6.53
C ILE A 4 -12.48 26.95 7.71
N GLN A 5 -13.63 27.57 7.44
CA GLN A 5 -14.44 28.14 8.50
C GLN A 5 -14.86 27.02 9.47
N ASN A 6 -14.73 27.30 10.77
CA ASN A 6 -14.90 26.30 11.84
C ASN A 6 -16.24 25.56 11.77
N ASN A 7 -17.29 26.23 11.32
CA ASN A 7 -18.64 25.70 11.09
C ASN A 7 -18.70 24.52 10.09
N VAL A 8 -17.92 24.52 9.02
CA VAL A 8 -17.87 23.38 8.06
C VAL A 8 -17.11 22.20 8.66
N LEU A 9 -16.04 22.49 9.40
CA LEU A 9 -15.26 21.47 10.10
C LEU A 9 -16.10 20.81 11.20
N ASP A 10 -16.90 21.59 11.92
CA ASP A 10 -17.82 21.09 12.95
C ASP A 10 -18.95 20.23 12.37
N GLY A 11 -19.47 20.57 11.18
CA GLY A 11 -20.45 19.74 10.48
C GLY A 11 -19.90 18.37 10.06
N ILE A 12 -18.64 18.33 9.59
CA ILE A 12 -17.97 17.07 9.22
C ILE A 12 -17.65 16.24 10.48
N LEU A 13 -17.22 16.87 11.57
CA LEU A 13 -16.95 16.21 12.85
C LEU A 13 -18.23 15.64 13.49
N ALA A 14 -19.36 16.35 13.37
CA ALA A 14 -20.67 15.90 13.85
C ALA A 14 -21.17 14.66 13.07
N MET A 15 -21.00 14.63 11.74
CA MET A 15 -21.39 13.47 10.92
C MET A 15 -20.46 12.26 11.10
N THR A 16 -19.19 12.49 11.46
CA THR A 16 -18.18 11.43 11.58
C THR A 16 -17.93 10.96 13.02
N LYS A 17 -18.58 11.58 14.02
CA LYS A 17 -18.37 11.36 15.46
C LYS A 17 -16.90 11.48 15.90
N PHE A 18 -16.13 12.36 15.27
CA PHE A 18 -14.76 12.65 15.69
C PHE A 18 -14.71 13.94 16.50
N ALA A 19 -14.11 13.91 17.70
CA ALA A 19 -13.85 15.12 18.48
C ALA A 19 -12.55 15.78 18.05
N ARG A 20 -12.52 17.12 18.06
CA ARG A 20 -11.39 17.94 17.61
C ARG A 20 -10.22 17.76 18.60
N GLY A 21 -9.13 17.11 18.16
CA GLY A 21 -7.85 17.09 18.92
C GLY A 21 -7.38 15.74 19.48
N GLU A 22 -8.11 14.63 19.30
CA GLU A 22 -7.65 13.32 19.79
C GLU A 22 -6.77 12.56 18.77
N LYS A 23 -5.67 11.98 19.27
CA LYS A 23 -4.81 11.08 18.50
C LYS A 23 -5.55 9.78 18.20
N SER A 24 -5.53 9.39 16.92
CA SER A 24 -5.75 8.03 16.39
C SER A 24 -6.82 7.18 17.07
N VAL A 25 -8.01 7.20 16.45
CA VAL A 25 -9.02 6.12 16.39
C VAL A 25 -8.60 4.81 17.07
N ARG A 26 -9.00 4.64 18.33
CA ARG A 26 -9.43 3.33 18.83
C ARG A 26 -10.90 3.50 19.18
N ALA A 27 -11.77 3.21 18.21
CA ALA A 27 -13.21 3.23 18.44
C ALA A 27 -13.56 2.09 19.43
N PRO A 28 -14.17 2.38 20.59
CA PRO A 28 -14.72 1.34 21.46
C PRO A 28 -15.98 0.79 20.76
N GLY A 29 -16.03 -0.54 20.57
CA GLY A 29 -17.26 -1.22 20.14
C GLY A 29 -17.56 -1.24 18.65
N THR A 30 -16.55 -1.29 17.77
CA THR A 30 -16.82 -1.58 16.35
C THR A 30 -17.18 -3.06 16.17
N TYR A 31 -18.47 -3.33 15.93
CA TYR A 31 -18.89 -4.55 15.23
C TYR A 31 -18.02 -4.71 13.98
N PRO A 32 -17.50 -5.92 13.69
CA PRO A 32 -16.60 -6.12 12.56
C PRO A 32 -17.41 -5.99 11.27
N CYS A 33 -17.52 -4.78 10.75
CA CYS A 33 -17.98 -4.56 9.38
C CYS A 33 -16.91 -5.18 8.46
N SER A 34 -17.20 -6.39 7.98
CA SER A 34 -16.36 -7.22 7.11
C SER A 34 -15.84 -6.46 5.88
N TYR A 35 -16.52 -5.39 5.46
CA TYR A 35 -16.20 -4.56 4.30
C TYR A 35 -14.96 -3.67 4.46
N SER A 36 -14.61 -3.22 5.66
CA SER A 36 -13.40 -2.40 5.87
C SER A 36 -12.09 -3.18 5.64
N ARG A 37 -12.12 -4.52 5.78
CA ARG A 37 -10.98 -5.37 5.40
C ARG A 37 -10.93 -5.67 3.91
N CYS A 38 -12.05 -5.70 3.21
CA CYS A 38 -12.10 -6.00 1.77
C CYS A 38 -11.27 -5.02 0.95
N GLY A 39 -11.43 -3.70 1.15
CA GLY A 39 -10.65 -2.71 0.38
C GLY A 39 -9.14 -2.85 0.56
N VAL A 40 -8.70 -3.18 1.78
CA VAL A 40 -7.30 -3.40 2.13
C VAL A 40 -6.76 -4.71 1.55
N LEU A 41 -7.61 -5.73 1.37
CA LEU A 41 -7.24 -6.99 0.70
C LEU A 41 -7.02 -6.78 -0.80
N TRP A 42 -7.91 -6.06 -1.49
CA TRP A 42 -7.77 -5.81 -2.93
C TRP A 42 -6.48 -5.04 -3.26
N ILE A 43 -6.13 -4.02 -2.46
CA ILE A 43 -4.88 -3.25 -2.65
C ILE A 43 -3.63 -4.09 -2.30
N GLN A 44 -3.77 -5.20 -1.57
CA GLN A 44 -2.66 -6.11 -1.27
C GLN A 44 -2.42 -7.14 -2.37
N LEU A 45 -3.43 -7.42 -3.19
CA LEU A 45 -3.40 -8.48 -4.20
C LEU A 45 -3.20 -7.92 -5.61
N PHE A 46 -3.61 -6.69 -5.86
CA PHE A 46 -3.60 -6.09 -7.20
C PHE A 46 -2.71 -4.85 -7.25
N SER A 47 -1.87 -4.80 -8.29
CA SER A 47 -1.21 -3.56 -8.69
C SER A 47 -2.27 -2.57 -9.17
N LEU A 48 -2.31 -1.39 -8.56
CA LEU A 48 -3.26 -0.35 -8.90
C LEU A 48 -2.82 0.36 -10.19
N PRO A 49 -3.70 0.47 -11.21
CA PRO A 49 -3.40 1.26 -12.39
C PRO A 49 -3.15 2.73 -12.03
N ALA A 50 -2.18 3.37 -12.70
CA ALA A 50 -1.85 4.79 -12.49
C ALA A 50 -3.09 5.70 -12.61
N THR A 51 -3.97 5.41 -13.56
CA THR A 51 -5.22 6.16 -13.78
C THR A 51 -6.17 6.13 -12.57
N VAL A 52 -6.21 5.02 -11.84
CA VAL A 52 -7.03 4.89 -10.61
C VAL A 52 -6.37 5.68 -9.49
N ILE A 53 -5.05 5.58 -9.37
CA ILE A 53 -4.27 6.32 -8.37
C ILE A 53 -4.44 7.82 -8.57
N GLU A 54 -4.35 8.32 -9.81
CA GLU A 54 -4.56 9.73 -10.15
C GLU A 54 -5.96 10.21 -9.82
N LYS A 55 -6.99 9.39 -10.10
CA LYS A 55 -8.37 9.71 -9.71
C LYS A 55 -8.51 9.82 -8.19
N ILE A 56 -7.90 8.91 -7.43
CA ILE A 56 -7.90 8.97 -5.97
C ILE A 56 -7.16 10.23 -5.49
N HIS A 57 -5.98 10.52 -6.04
CA HIS A 57 -5.24 11.74 -5.73
C HIS A 57 -6.08 12.99 -6.02
N ARG A 58 -6.83 13.01 -7.13
CA ARG A 58 -7.75 14.10 -7.46
C ARG A 58 -8.87 14.25 -6.43
N PHE A 59 -9.51 13.16 -6.02
CA PHE A 59 -10.55 13.22 -4.98
C PHE A 59 -10.00 13.71 -3.66
N CYS A 60 -8.83 13.21 -3.25
CA CYS A 60 -8.20 13.66 -2.01
C CYS A 60 -7.75 15.13 -2.08
N LYS A 61 -7.29 15.63 -3.24
CA LYS A 61 -7.00 17.05 -3.46
C LYS A 61 -8.26 17.92 -3.36
N ILE A 62 -9.35 17.50 -3.99
CA ILE A 62 -10.61 18.25 -3.88
C ILE A 62 -11.10 18.28 -2.44
N PHE A 63 -11.01 17.15 -1.73
CA PHE A 63 -11.40 17.05 -0.32
C PHE A 63 -10.56 17.95 0.58
N LEU A 64 -9.23 17.90 0.45
CA LEU A 64 -8.32 18.56 1.38
C LEU A 64 -8.24 20.09 1.17
N TRP A 65 -8.38 20.57 -0.07
CA TRP A 65 -8.36 22.01 -0.38
C TRP A 65 -9.74 22.62 -0.62
N ASN A 66 -10.81 21.81 -0.50
CA ASN A 66 -12.19 22.18 -0.82
C ASN A 66 -12.32 22.94 -2.15
N SER A 67 -11.46 22.62 -3.12
CA SER A 67 -11.35 23.35 -4.38
C SER A 67 -10.76 22.46 -5.47
N LYS A 68 -11.12 22.75 -6.72
CA LYS A 68 -10.61 22.01 -7.89
C LYS A 68 -9.16 22.38 -8.24
N ARG A 69 -8.66 23.52 -7.75
CA ARG A 69 -7.29 24.01 -7.95
C ARG A 69 -6.52 23.83 -6.66
N ALA A 70 -5.85 22.69 -6.53
CA ALA A 70 -4.91 22.47 -5.43
C ALA A 70 -3.59 23.18 -5.75
N PRO A 71 -3.04 24.00 -4.83
CA PRO A 71 -1.80 24.75 -5.04
C PRO A 71 -0.52 23.91 -4.87
N ALA A 72 -0.63 22.63 -4.50
CA ALA A 72 0.51 21.79 -4.16
C ALA A 72 0.55 20.50 -4.98
N VAL A 73 1.76 20.06 -5.33
CA VAL A 73 2.00 18.78 -5.99
C VAL A 73 1.74 17.66 -4.98
N TRP A 74 1.08 16.59 -5.41
CA TRP A 74 0.65 15.51 -4.52
C TRP A 74 1.83 14.83 -3.80
N GLU A 75 3.00 14.82 -4.41
CA GLU A 75 4.23 14.26 -3.85
C GLU A 75 4.74 15.07 -2.66
N GLU A 76 4.74 16.40 -2.75
CA GLU A 76 5.10 17.31 -1.66
C GLU A 76 4.15 17.14 -0.47
N ILE A 77 2.86 16.96 -0.75
CA ILE A 77 1.84 16.68 0.28
C ILE A 77 2.13 15.37 1.00
N CYS A 78 2.64 14.36 0.30
CA CYS A 78 3.01 13.08 0.90
C CYS A 78 4.28 13.17 1.76
N HIS A 79 5.06 14.25 1.72
CA HIS A 79 6.28 14.40 2.53
C HIS A 79 6.01 14.26 4.03
N PRO A 80 6.98 13.74 4.81
CA PRO A 80 6.89 13.80 6.26
C PRO A 80 6.61 15.22 6.74
N LYS A 81 5.89 15.37 7.85
CA LYS A 81 5.69 16.68 8.52
C LYS A 81 6.99 17.44 8.81
N LYS A 82 8.09 16.71 9.01
CA LYS A 82 9.43 17.30 9.21
C LYS A 82 9.95 18.06 7.99
N ASP A 83 9.53 17.64 6.80
CA ASP A 83 9.95 18.19 5.51
C ASP A 83 8.87 19.11 4.90
N GLY A 84 7.92 19.59 5.72
CA GLY A 84 6.85 20.50 5.29
C GLY A 84 5.60 19.83 4.68
N GLY A 85 5.54 18.48 4.63
CA GLY A 85 4.38 17.75 4.09
C GLY A 85 3.30 17.39 5.12
N LEU A 86 2.24 16.71 4.68
CA LEU A 86 1.10 16.30 5.52
C LEU A 86 1.23 14.87 6.08
N SER A 87 2.34 14.18 5.81
CA SER A 87 2.55 12.75 6.13
C SER A 87 1.47 11.82 5.57
N ILE A 88 0.82 12.19 4.46
CA ILE A 88 -0.10 11.31 3.75
C ILE A 88 0.72 10.25 3.00
N ARG A 89 0.26 9.00 2.99
CA ARG A 89 0.99 7.91 2.30
C ARG A 89 0.82 8.05 0.79
N HIS A 90 1.91 7.93 0.05
CA HIS A 90 1.88 7.82 -1.40
C HIS A 90 1.26 6.46 -1.77
N ILE A 91 0.10 6.49 -2.43
CA ILE A 91 -0.73 5.28 -2.64
C ILE A 91 0.00 4.23 -3.48
N GLN A 92 0.72 4.67 -4.52
CA GLN A 92 1.48 3.76 -5.38
C GLN A 92 2.58 3.05 -4.61
N SER A 93 3.43 3.79 -3.88
CA SER A 93 4.52 3.21 -3.09
C SER A 93 3.98 2.33 -1.96
N TRP A 94 2.82 2.68 -1.40
CA TRP A 94 2.14 1.86 -0.40
C TRP A 94 1.58 0.57 -0.99
N ASN A 95 1.01 0.60 -2.19
CA ASN A 95 0.53 -0.57 -2.91
C ASN A 95 1.69 -1.53 -3.21
N VAL A 96 2.81 -1.05 -3.76
CA VAL A 96 4.01 -1.88 -3.99
C VAL A 96 4.55 -2.47 -2.69
N ALA A 97 4.59 -1.70 -1.60
CA ALA A 97 5.01 -2.23 -0.29
C ALA A 97 4.10 -3.35 0.24
N LEU A 98 2.79 -3.23 0.00
CA LEU A 98 1.82 -4.25 0.37
C LEU A 98 1.98 -5.52 -0.48
N LEU A 99 2.22 -5.37 -1.78
CA LEU A 99 2.45 -6.46 -2.72
C LEU A 99 3.75 -7.21 -2.41
N ALA A 100 4.84 -6.48 -2.14
CA ALA A 100 6.12 -7.02 -1.67
C ALA A 100 5.94 -7.89 -0.42
N ARG A 101 5.12 -7.44 0.54
CA ARG A 101 4.80 -8.21 1.74
C ARG A 101 4.04 -9.50 1.42
N VAL A 102 3.16 -9.50 0.43
CA VAL A 102 2.46 -10.71 -0.01
C VAL A 102 3.43 -11.70 -0.63
N LEU A 103 4.32 -11.25 -1.53
CA LEU A 103 5.39 -12.09 -2.07
C LEU A 103 6.28 -12.68 -0.96
N TRP A 104 6.65 -11.87 0.02
CA TRP A 104 7.43 -12.36 1.17
C TRP A 104 6.73 -13.45 1.96
N ASN A 105 5.41 -13.31 2.17
CA ASN A 105 4.64 -14.35 2.85
C ASN A 105 4.62 -15.66 2.05
N ILE A 106 4.58 -15.57 0.71
CA ILE A 106 4.65 -16.73 -0.18
C ILE A 106 6.04 -17.38 -0.10
N HIS A 107 7.09 -16.57 -0.17
CA HIS A 107 8.49 -17.02 -0.05
C HIS A 107 8.75 -17.73 1.28
N ARG A 108 8.27 -17.18 2.41
CA ARG A 108 8.39 -17.80 3.74
C ARG A 108 7.43 -18.96 4.00
N LYS A 109 6.58 -19.32 3.03
CA LYS A 109 5.53 -20.34 3.16
C LYS A 109 4.74 -20.18 4.46
N VAL A 110 4.38 -18.94 4.78
CA VAL A 110 3.62 -18.63 6.01
C VAL A 110 2.35 -19.47 6.04
N ASP A 111 1.99 -20.01 7.21
CA ASP A 111 0.82 -20.86 7.38
C ASP A 111 -0.49 -20.09 7.22
N LYS A 112 -0.83 -19.82 5.96
CA LYS A 112 -2.09 -19.25 5.50
C LYS A 112 -2.56 -20.11 4.35
N PHE A 113 -3.83 -20.46 4.35
CA PHE A 113 -4.44 -21.31 3.31
C PHE A 113 -4.06 -20.88 1.89
N GLY A 114 -4.23 -19.60 1.55
CA GLY A 114 -3.88 -19.10 0.21
C GLY A 114 -2.38 -19.20 -0.13
N VAL A 115 -1.50 -19.06 0.85
CA VAL A 115 -0.04 -19.20 0.65
C VAL A 115 0.34 -20.66 0.45
N LYS A 116 -0.20 -21.57 1.27
CA LYS A 116 -0.01 -23.01 1.12
C LYS A 116 -0.53 -23.48 -0.23
N TRP A 117 -1.74 -23.09 -0.60
CA TRP A 117 -2.35 -23.46 -1.87
C TRP A 117 -1.53 -22.99 -3.08
N VAL A 118 -1.04 -21.74 -3.07
CA VAL A 118 -0.17 -21.24 -4.17
C VAL A 118 1.15 -22.01 -4.23
N ASN A 119 1.75 -22.32 -3.07
CA ASN A 119 3.00 -23.08 -3.02
C ASN A 119 2.84 -24.52 -3.53
N GLU A 120 1.81 -25.24 -3.05
CA GLU A 120 1.61 -26.65 -3.37
C GLU A 120 1.07 -26.85 -4.80
N VAL A 121 0.12 -26.02 -5.24
CA VAL A 121 -0.55 -26.23 -6.54
C VAL A 121 0.26 -25.66 -7.70
N TYR A 122 0.85 -24.46 -7.52
CA TYR A 122 1.44 -23.71 -8.63
C TYR A 122 2.96 -23.67 -8.62
N LEU A 123 3.58 -23.42 -7.46
CA LEU A 123 5.05 -23.38 -7.37
C LEU A 123 5.67 -24.78 -7.40
N ARG A 124 4.97 -25.81 -6.90
CA ARG A 124 5.38 -27.23 -6.96
C ARG A 124 6.87 -27.40 -6.59
N SER A 125 7.31 -26.79 -5.49
CA SER A 125 8.69 -26.75 -4.97
C SER A 125 9.71 -25.84 -5.68
N VAL A 126 9.35 -25.14 -6.75
CA VAL A 126 10.18 -24.10 -7.35
C VAL A 126 10.20 -22.84 -6.48
N SER A 127 11.33 -22.14 -6.47
CA SER A 127 11.47 -20.86 -5.79
C SER A 127 10.51 -19.83 -6.41
N LEU A 128 9.93 -18.96 -5.59
CA LEU A 128 9.04 -17.89 -6.08
C LEU A 128 9.75 -16.96 -7.07
N TRP A 129 11.06 -16.77 -6.92
CA TRP A 129 11.85 -15.80 -7.66
C TRP A 129 12.30 -16.30 -9.04
N ASP A 130 12.32 -17.62 -9.24
CA ASP A 130 12.67 -18.27 -10.52
C ASP A 130 11.43 -18.75 -11.28
N TRP A 131 10.26 -18.69 -10.64
CA TRP A 131 9.01 -19.17 -11.21
C TRP A 131 8.49 -18.25 -12.31
N GLN A 132 7.97 -18.86 -13.38
CA GLN A 132 7.36 -18.17 -14.52
C GLN A 132 5.99 -18.76 -14.85
N PRO A 133 4.98 -17.92 -15.15
CA PRO A 133 3.64 -18.37 -15.48
C PRO A 133 3.61 -19.05 -16.85
N LYS A 134 2.90 -20.17 -16.97
CA LYS A 134 2.71 -20.91 -18.23
C LYS A 134 1.60 -20.27 -19.08
N LYS A 135 1.67 -20.48 -20.40
CA LYS A 135 0.59 -20.13 -21.33
C LYS A 135 -0.65 -20.98 -20.99
N GLY A 136 -1.63 -20.35 -20.34
CA GLY A 136 -2.85 -21.01 -19.84
C GLY A 136 -3.10 -20.81 -18.34
N ASP A 137 -2.10 -20.31 -17.61
CA ASP A 137 -2.25 -20.05 -16.18
C ASP A 137 -3.26 -18.94 -15.89
N SER A 138 -3.85 -19.04 -14.69
CA SER A 138 -4.85 -18.09 -14.20
C SER A 138 -4.34 -16.65 -14.24
N LEU A 139 -5.25 -15.71 -14.44
CA LEU A 139 -4.92 -14.28 -14.45
C LEU A 139 -4.21 -13.85 -13.16
N LEU A 140 -4.56 -14.45 -12.02
CA LEU A 140 -3.94 -14.17 -10.72
C LEU A 140 -2.43 -14.52 -10.72
N LEU A 141 -2.05 -15.62 -11.35
CA LEU A 141 -0.66 -16.05 -11.47
C LEU A 141 0.17 -15.14 -12.37
N ARG A 142 -0.41 -14.70 -13.49
CA ARG A 142 0.23 -13.69 -14.35
C ARG A 142 0.43 -12.38 -13.62
N ARG A 143 -0.53 -11.98 -12.76
CA ARG A 143 -0.40 -10.80 -11.91
C ARG A 143 0.67 -11.00 -10.84
N LEU A 144 0.78 -12.18 -10.25
CA LEU A 144 1.83 -12.50 -9.28
C LEU A 144 3.24 -12.35 -9.90
N ALA A 145 3.43 -12.84 -11.13
CA ALA A 145 4.68 -12.67 -11.87
C ALA A 145 4.98 -11.19 -12.18
N ASN A 146 3.96 -10.41 -12.55
CA ASN A 146 4.12 -8.96 -12.75
C ASN A 146 4.53 -8.25 -11.45
N ILE A 147 3.95 -8.64 -10.32
CA ILE A 147 4.31 -8.09 -9.01
C ILE A 147 5.77 -8.44 -8.66
N GLN A 148 6.20 -9.67 -8.94
CA GLN A 148 7.59 -10.10 -8.77
C GLN A 148 8.53 -9.23 -9.59
N ASP A 149 8.20 -8.98 -10.86
CA ASP A 149 8.98 -8.11 -11.75
C ASP A 149 9.07 -6.67 -11.22
N ILE A 150 7.95 -6.09 -10.78
CA ILE A 150 7.92 -4.75 -10.15
C ILE A 150 8.83 -4.70 -8.92
N VAL A 151 8.77 -5.73 -8.07
CA VAL A 151 9.59 -5.79 -6.85
C VAL A 151 11.06 -5.96 -7.20
N VAL A 152 11.41 -6.88 -8.09
CA VAL A 152 12.81 -7.07 -8.54
C VAL A 152 13.35 -5.77 -9.16
N THR A 153 12.57 -5.08 -9.98
CA THR A 153 12.96 -3.79 -10.57
C THR A 153 13.15 -2.70 -9.50
N ALA A 154 12.27 -2.65 -8.51
CA ALA A 154 12.38 -1.65 -7.44
C ALA A 154 13.58 -1.90 -6.50
N PHE A 155 13.95 -3.15 -6.25
CA PHE A 155 15.08 -3.50 -5.39
C PHE A 155 16.41 -3.62 -6.15
N GLY A 156 16.37 -3.88 -7.45
CA GLY A 156 17.52 -4.04 -8.35
C GLY A 156 17.85 -5.51 -8.66
N SER A 157 17.70 -6.40 -7.68
CA SER A 157 17.84 -7.85 -7.87
C SER A 157 16.89 -8.63 -6.94
N SER A 158 16.66 -9.91 -7.26
CA SER A 158 15.88 -10.82 -6.42
C SER A 158 16.56 -11.08 -5.07
N GLU A 159 17.89 -11.24 -5.04
CA GLU A 159 18.65 -11.45 -3.81
C GLU A 159 18.63 -10.21 -2.91
N ALA A 160 18.79 -9.02 -3.50
CA ALA A 160 18.71 -7.76 -2.77
C ALA A 160 17.32 -7.56 -2.15
N ALA A 161 16.25 -7.89 -2.89
CA ALA A 161 14.89 -7.85 -2.37
C ALA A 161 14.72 -8.79 -1.17
N VAL A 162 15.24 -10.02 -1.26
CA VAL A 162 15.18 -11.01 -0.18
C VAL A 162 15.96 -10.53 1.05
N GLN A 163 17.18 -10.04 0.88
CA GLN A 163 18.01 -9.54 1.98
C GLN A 163 17.35 -8.37 2.73
N CYS A 164 16.87 -7.36 1.99
CA CYS A 164 16.16 -6.25 2.60
C CYS A 164 14.88 -6.70 3.33
N MET A 165 14.12 -7.62 2.75
CA MET A 165 12.91 -8.14 3.39
C MET A 165 13.21 -9.04 4.60
N MET A 166 14.33 -9.77 4.63
CA MET A 166 14.78 -10.49 5.81
C MET A 166 15.09 -9.53 6.96
N GLU A 167 15.86 -8.47 6.69
CA GLU A 167 16.23 -7.45 7.69
C GLU A 167 15.00 -6.76 8.30
N TRP A 168 13.96 -6.55 7.50
CA TRP A 168 12.72 -5.91 7.96
C TRP A 168 11.66 -6.92 8.44
N SER A 169 12.02 -8.20 8.57
CA SER A 169 11.13 -9.24 9.05
C SER A 169 11.23 -9.41 10.56
N ASN A 170 10.07 -9.45 11.23
CA ASN A 170 9.95 -9.77 12.65
C ASN A 170 9.20 -11.10 12.83
N ILE A 171 8.99 -11.52 14.08
CA ILE A 171 8.18 -12.71 14.44
C ILE A 171 6.79 -12.68 13.77
N LYS A 172 6.21 -11.50 13.57
CA LYS A 172 4.88 -11.30 12.96
C LYS A 172 4.90 -11.16 11.42
N GLY A 173 6.07 -11.21 10.79
CA GLY A 173 6.26 -10.97 9.36
C GLY A 173 6.92 -9.62 9.05
N VAL A 174 6.93 -9.22 7.78
CA VAL A 174 7.61 -8.00 7.31
C VAL A 174 6.89 -6.72 7.69
N GLU A 175 7.67 -5.77 8.20
CA GLU A 175 7.19 -4.45 8.57
C GLU A 175 6.93 -3.58 7.33
N LYS A 176 5.65 -3.49 6.94
CA LYS A 176 5.16 -2.67 5.81
C LYS A 176 5.62 -1.21 5.84
N SER A 177 5.86 -0.63 7.02
CA SER A 177 6.33 0.76 7.16
C SER A 177 7.76 0.93 6.65
N LYS A 178 8.66 0.01 6.98
CA LYS A 178 10.07 0.03 6.53
C LYS A 178 10.16 -0.17 5.02
N VAL A 179 9.44 -1.17 4.50
CA VAL A 179 9.33 -1.43 3.06
C VAL A 179 8.83 -0.18 2.31
N TYR A 180 7.78 0.47 2.84
CA TYR A 180 7.25 1.69 2.25
C TYR A 180 8.26 2.83 2.23
N VAL A 181 8.98 3.08 3.33
CA VAL A 181 9.98 4.16 3.40
C VAL A 181 11.08 3.93 2.36
N TYR A 182 11.56 2.69 2.23
CA TYR A 182 12.56 2.35 1.23
C TYR A 182 12.06 2.53 -0.21
N LEU A 183 10.90 1.93 -0.53
CA LEU A 183 10.33 1.97 -1.88
C LEU A 183 9.94 3.38 -2.29
N ARG A 184 9.49 4.20 -1.35
CA ARG A 184 9.17 5.61 -1.59
C ARG A 184 10.39 6.36 -2.13
N LEU A 185 11.55 6.23 -1.48
CA LEU A 185 12.76 6.95 -1.89
C LEU A 185 13.25 6.54 -3.29
N LYS A 186 13.02 5.29 -3.70
CA LYS A 186 13.41 4.78 -5.01
C LYS A 186 12.40 5.09 -6.11
N LEU A 187 11.10 4.98 -5.84
CA LEU A 187 10.04 5.23 -6.82
C LEU A 187 9.84 6.73 -7.11
N THR A 188 10.10 7.61 -6.14
CA THR A 188 10.02 9.07 -6.34
C THR A 188 11.22 9.65 -7.11
N ARG A 189 12.29 8.86 -7.35
CA ARG A 189 13.48 9.28 -8.13
C ARG A 189 13.39 8.95 -9.63
N GLN A 190 12.33 8.31 -10.09
CA GLN A 190 12.15 7.89 -11.49
C GLN A 190 11.10 8.70 -12.27
N LEU A 191 10.63 9.82 -11.71
CA LEU A 191 9.74 10.78 -12.37
C LEU A 191 10.41 12.15 -12.42
#